data_AF-A0A2E3RT02-F1
#
_entry.id   AF-A0A2E3RT02-F1
#
_cell.length_a   1.000
_cell.length_b   1.000
_cell.length_c   1.000
_cell.angle_alpha   90.00
_cell.angle_beta   90.00
_cell.angle_gamma   90.00
#
_symmetry.space_group_name_H-M   'P 1'
#
loop_
_entity.id
_entity.type
_entity.pdbx_description
1 polymer ?
#
loop_
_entity_poly.entity_id
_entity_poly.type
_entity_poly.pdbx_seq_one_letter_code
_entity_poly.pdbx_strand_id
1 'polypeptide(L)'
;MDASRYELKMWRLLFVIYAIMLEVGIHLPRLDFDSGDYPGPDKSMHLMAYSGLALLLWLTRWIRSVELLGVILFAWVVFDELTQAIPGLERSISMMDAVAGWIGSLLTIMFILASKPVGESLSRSRRSGYEMAFHQALSKGTNWLMLAVSGALGAVVMMPVFILVSGTFSDPNPYQAGMIGIGVGAGLASGAGLLAAMRHQVVSSPDDRFSVLMSGTMPVSEFLSLIFVPVIVCLLILAIPIIPFVLMTSYIGVLSAVPRDMITNIDLLYLGMISSLCLYWSRQRIAARYDRSHMDCIRCGHDIRHVRLEHGEGRCPECGTSFVQPGS
;
A
#
# COMPACT_ATOMS: atom_id res chain seq x y z
N MET A 1 -0.86 14.96 -23.91
CA MET A 1 -1.19 15.72 -22.69
C MET A 1 -2.60 15.48 -22.16
N ASP A 2 -3.54 14.89 -22.93
CA ASP A 2 -4.92 14.71 -22.45
C ASP A 2 -5.15 13.51 -21.52
N ALA A 3 -4.30 12.48 -21.57
CA ALA A 3 -4.44 11.28 -20.73
C ALA A 3 -4.47 11.61 -19.23
N SER A 4 -3.63 12.55 -18.78
CA SER A 4 -3.57 12.96 -17.37
C SER A 4 -4.86 13.63 -16.88
N ARG A 5 -5.59 14.31 -17.78
CA ARG A 5 -6.86 14.97 -17.43
C ARG A 5 -7.98 13.94 -17.22
N TYR A 6 -8.05 12.91 -18.08
CA TYR A 6 -9.06 11.85 -17.94
C TYR A 6 -8.82 11.01 -16.68
N GLU A 7 -7.57 10.65 -16.42
CA GLU A 7 -7.19 9.89 -15.22
C GLU A 7 -7.60 10.63 -13.93
N LEU A 8 -7.30 11.93 -13.84
CA LEU A 8 -7.69 12.73 -12.68
C LEU A 8 -9.22 12.83 -12.50
N LYS A 9 -9.98 12.91 -13.60
CA LYS A 9 -11.45 12.91 -13.53
C LYS A 9 -11.99 11.60 -12.97
N MET A 10 -11.43 10.47 -13.39
CA MET A 10 -11.80 9.15 -12.89
C MET A 10 -11.51 9.03 -11.38
N TRP A 11 -10.32 9.42 -10.93
CA TRP A 11 -9.98 9.38 -9.50
C TRP A 11 -10.88 10.24 -8.63
N ARG A 12 -11.22 11.44 -9.11
CA ARG A 12 -12.17 12.33 -8.43
C ARG A 12 -13.56 11.72 -8.36
N LEU A 13 -14.04 11.10 -9.45
CA LEU A 13 -15.33 10.43 -9.47
C LEU A 13 -15.36 9.24 -8.50
N LEU A 14 -14.32 8.39 -8.52
CA LEU A 14 -14.18 7.26 -7.59
C LEU A 14 -14.15 7.72 -6.14
N PHE A 15 -13.40 8.79 -5.83
CA PHE A 15 -13.39 9.39 -4.50
C PHE A 15 -14.77 9.85 -4.07
N VAL A 16 -15.50 10.60 -4.91
CA VAL A 16 -16.84 11.11 -4.57
C VAL A 16 -17.82 9.96 -4.35
N ILE A 17 -17.84 8.95 -5.23
CA ILE A 17 -18.71 7.78 -5.07
C ILE A 17 -18.37 7.05 -3.76
N TYR A 18 -17.08 6.81 -3.51
CA TYR A 18 -16.63 6.12 -2.30
C TYR A 18 -16.97 6.89 -1.03
N ALA A 19 -16.73 8.21 -1.01
CA ALA A 19 -17.05 9.06 0.12
C ALA A 19 -18.56 9.02 0.40
N ILE A 20 -19.41 9.15 -0.62
CA ILE A 20 -20.87 9.03 -0.46
C ILE A 20 -21.25 7.66 0.10
N MET A 21 -20.69 6.57 -0.44
CA MET A 21 -20.99 5.22 0.05
C MET A 21 -20.56 5.02 1.50
N LEU A 22 -19.40 5.58 1.88
CA LEU A 22 -18.90 5.56 3.25
C LEU A 22 -19.85 6.32 4.19
N GLU A 23 -20.16 7.57 3.87
CA GLU A 23 -21.07 8.43 4.64
C GLU A 23 -22.46 7.80 4.77
N VAL A 24 -23.00 7.21 3.71
CA VAL A 24 -24.27 6.49 3.77
C VAL A 24 -24.15 5.28 4.70
N GLY A 25 -23.09 4.49 4.58
CA GLY A 25 -22.89 3.27 5.35
C GLY A 25 -22.79 3.51 6.86
N ILE A 26 -22.05 4.54 7.28
CA ILE A 26 -21.86 4.88 8.70
C ILE A 26 -23.10 5.58 9.30
N HIS A 27 -23.92 6.23 8.48
CA HIS A 27 -25.18 6.86 8.89
C HIS A 27 -26.41 5.95 8.69
N LEU A 28 -26.24 4.67 8.33
CA LEU A 28 -27.36 3.73 8.38
C LEU A 28 -27.85 3.60 9.84
N PRO A 29 -29.18 3.68 10.07
CA PRO A 29 -29.77 3.49 11.40
C PRO A 29 -29.28 2.20 12.03
N ARG A 30 -29.05 2.23 13.35
CA ARG A 30 -28.39 1.20 14.16
C ARG A 30 -28.56 -0.22 13.59
N LEU A 31 -27.53 -0.68 12.88
CA LEU A 31 -27.39 -2.07 12.50
C LEU A 31 -26.86 -2.80 13.73
N ASP A 32 -27.76 -3.38 14.51
CA ASP A 32 -27.39 -4.21 15.66
C ASP A 32 -26.79 -5.51 15.12
N PHE A 33 -25.48 -5.48 14.86
CA PHE A 33 -24.68 -6.68 14.62
C PHE A 33 -24.37 -7.33 15.97
N ASP A 34 -25.42 -7.70 16.70
CA ASP A 34 -25.31 -8.44 17.97
C ASP A 34 -24.85 -9.88 17.64
N SER A 35 -23.56 -10.05 17.37
CA SER A 35 -22.96 -11.33 16.98
C SER A 35 -22.61 -12.22 18.17
N GLY A 36 -23.15 -11.93 19.37
CA GLY A 36 -22.86 -12.67 20.59
C GLY A 36 -21.41 -12.47 21.05
N ASP A 37 -20.69 -13.56 21.32
CA ASP A 37 -19.34 -13.54 21.92
C ASP A 37 -18.23 -13.03 21.00
N TYR A 38 -18.49 -12.87 19.70
CA TYR A 38 -17.50 -12.39 18.75
C TYR A 38 -17.58 -10.88 18.61
N PRO A 39 -16.52 -10.13 18.97
CA PRO A 39 -16.45 -8.70 18.73
C PRO A 39 -16.66 -8.46 17.23
N GLY A 40 -17.66 -7.65 16.89
CA GLY A 40 -18.00 -7.36 15.51
C GLY A 40 -16.80 -6.76 14.76
N PRO A 41 -16.73 -6.96 13.43
CA PRO A 41 -15.64 -6.44 12.58
C PRO A 41 -15.61 -4.91 12.45
N ASP A 42 -16.52 -4.23 13.12
CA ASP A 42 -16.85 -2.82 12.98
C ASP A 42 -15.60 -1.93 12.98
N LYS A 43 -14.73 -2.06 13.99
CA LYS A 43 -13.51 -1.24 14.10
C LYS A 43 -12.54 -1.48 12.95
N SER A 44 -12.38 -2.72 12.49
CA SER A 44 -11.53 -3.00 11.34
C SER A 44 -12.15 -2.47 10.04
N MET A 45 -13.48 -2.49 9.92
CA MET A 45 -14.18 -1.86 8.80
C MET A 45 -13.94 -0.35 8.79
N HIS A 46 -14.04 0.34 9.92
CA HIS A 46 -13.70 1.76 10.04
C HIS A 46 -12.24 2.04 9.62
N LEU A 47 -11.28 1.26 10.11
CA LEU A 47 -9.86 1.38 9.72
C LEU A 47 -9.70 1.28 8.20
N MET A 48 -10.29 0.28 7.57
CA MET A 48 -10.15 0.06 6.13
C MET A 48 -10.88 1.11 5.30
N ALA A 49 -12.07 1.51 5.74
CA ALA A 49 -12.86 2.54 5.12
C ALA A 49 -12.09 3.87 5.05
N TYR A 50 -11.55 4.31 6.19
CA TYR A 50 -10.78 5.55 6.25
C TYR A 50 -9.41 5.44 5.56
N SER A 51 -8.80 4.25 5.52
CA SER A 51 -7.62 4.01 4.69
C SER A 51 -7.93 4.20 3.19
N GLY A 52 -9.05 3.63 2.72
CA GLY A 52 -9.52 3.76 1.35
C GLY A 52 -9.86 5.22 1.00
N LEU A 53 -10.56 5.91 1.90
CA LEU A 53 -10.90 7.32 1.76
C LEU A 53 -9.63 8.18 1.62
N ALA A 54 -8.66 7.99 2.52
CA ALA A 54 -7.38 8.71 2.52
C ALA A 54 -6.61 8.50 1.20
N LEU A 55 -6.56 7.26 0.73
CA LEU A 55 -5.82 6.91 -0.49
C LEU A 55 -6.50 7.53 -1.72
N LEU A 56 -7.82 7.39 -1.85
CA LEU A 56 -8.57 7.95 -2.96
C LEU A 56 -8.48 9.48 -2.98
N LEU A 57 -8.60 10.13 -1.81
CA LEU A 57 -8.46 11.58 -1.69
C LEU A 57 -7.07 12.04 -2.16
N TRP A 58 -6.01 11.35 -1.77
CA TRP A 58 -4.66 11.63 -2.25
C TRP A 58 -4.53 11.48 -3.78
N LEU A 59 -5.12 10.42 -4.34
CA LEU A 59 -5.09 10.13 -5.78
C LEU A 59 -5.86 11.18 -6.62
N THR A 60 -6.83 11.89 -6.05
CA THR A 60 -7.52 13.01 -6.75
C THR A 60 -6.61 14.18 -7.10
N ARG A 61 -5.47 14.31 -6.40
CA ARG A 61 -4.56 15.45 -6.42
C ARG A 61 -5.23 16.80 -6.09
N TRP A 62 -6.40 16.81 -5.45
CA TRP A 62 -6.98 18.02 -4.87
C TRP A 62 -6.11 18.56 -3.73
N ILE A 63 -5.55 17.66 -2.94
CA ILE A 63 -4.61 17.98 -1.87
C ILE A 63 -3.23 17.46 -2.28
N ARG A 64 -2.22 18.34 -2.25
CA ARG A 64 -0.82 18.01 -2.60
C ARG A 64 0.11 17.95 -1.38
N SER A 65 -0.28 18.57 -0.27
CA SER A 65 0.43 18.53 1.00
C SER A 65 -0.06 17.33 1.81
N VAL A 66 0.86 16.51 2.31
CA VAL A 66 0.52 15.34 3.13
C VAL A 66 0.07 15.78 4.52
N GLU A 67 0.61 16.90 4.99
CA GLU A 67 0.26 17.53 6.25
C GLU A 67 -1.20 18.01 6.22
N LEU A 68 -1.59 18.73 5.15
CA LEU A 68 -2.97 19.15 4.95
C LEU A 68 -3.93 17.97 4.78
N LEU A 69 -3.49 16.90 4.08
CA LEU A 69 -4.27 15.67 3.98
C LEU A 69 -4.53 15.08 5.37
N GLY A 70 -3.52 15.02 6.23
CA GLY A 70 -3.65 14.53 7.61
C GLY A 70 -4.63 15.35 8.44
N VAL A 71 -4.55 16.69 8.37
CA VAL A 71 -5.48 17.58 9.08
C VAL A 71 -6.92 17.36 8.60
N ILE A 72 -7.13 17.28 7.28
CA ILE A 72 -8.47 17.07 6.71
C ILE A 72 -9.05 15.72 7.13
N LEU A 73 -8.27 14.63 7.03
CA LEU A 73 -8.74 13.30 7.42
C LEU A 73 -9.02 13.21 8.93
N PHE A 74 -8.18 13.82 9.76
CA PHE A 74 -8.40 13.87 11.20
C PHE A 74 -9.72 14.57 11.53
N ALA A 75 -9.94 15.75 10.93
CA ALA A 75 -11.18 16.50 11.09
C ALA A 75 -12.39 15.76 10.51
N TRP A 76 -12.24 15.04 9.40
CA TRP A 76 -13.30 14.26 8.77
C TRP A 76 -13.79 13.15 9.69
N VAL A 77 -12.89 12.37 10.29
CA VAL A 77 -13.25 11.31 11.25
C VAL A 77 -13.98 11.88 12.46
N VAL A 78 -13.55 13.05 12.98
CA VAL A 78 -14.28 13.73 14.07
C VAL A 78 -15.66 14.15 13.62
N PHE A 79 -15.76 14.73 12.43
CA PHE A 79 -17.03 15.20 11.87
C PHE A 79 -18.03 14.05 11.71
N ASP A 80 -17.60 12.93 11.12
CA ASP A 80 -18.41 11.72 10.95
C ASP A 80 -18.97 11.21 12.29
N GLU A 81 -18.13 11.04 13.29
CA GLU A 81 -18.58 10.57 14.61
C GLU A 81 -19.56 11.53 15.29
N LEU A 82 -19.37 12.84 15.11
CA LEU A 82 -20.31 13.85 15.60
C LEU A 82 -21.64 13.80 14.84
N THR A 83 -21.64 13.55 13.53
CA THR A 83 -22.87 13.49 12.72
C THR A 83 -23.64 12.19 12.92
N GLN A 84 -22.99 11.10 13.35
CA GLN A 84 -23.70 9.89 13.76
C GLN A 84 -24.61 10.11 14.99
N ALA A 85 -24.33 11.14 15.81
CA ALA A 85 -25.15 11.50 16.97
C ALA A 85 -26.41 12.33 16.64
N ILE A 86 -26.72 12.53 15.35
CA ILE A 86 -27.91 13.28 14.93
C ILE A 86 -29.18 12.57 15.44
N PRO A 87 -30.12 13.31 16.08
CA PRO A 87 -31.40 12.75 16.51
C PRO A 87 -32.14 12.09 15.34
N GLY A 88 -32.48 10.81 15.51
CA GLY A 88 -33.17 9.99 14.50
C GLY A 88 -32.33 8.87 13.89
N LEU A 89 -31.00 8.88 14.07
CA LEU A 89 -30.14 7.75 13.65
C LEU A 89 -30.03 6.65 14.69
N GLU A 90 -30.39 6.95 15.95
CA GLU A 90 -30.31 6.04 17.09
C GLU A 90 -28.91 5.45 17.32
N ARG A 91 -27.87 6.20 16.93
CA ARG A 91 -26.46 5.88 17.17
C ARG A 91 -25.84 6.82 18.21
N SER A 92 -24.79 6.33 18.86
CA SER A 92 -23.99 7.10 19.80
C SER A 92 -22.60 7.34 19.24
N ILE A 93 -22.00 8.46 19.62
CA ILE A 93 -20.58 8.76 19.34
C ILE A 93 -19.72 7.63 19.90
N SER A 94 -18.83 7.08 19.09
CA SER A 94 -17.92 6.01 19.48
C SER A 94 -16.48 6.44 19.29
N MET A 95 -15.81 6.77 20.39
CA MET A 95 -14.40 7.16 20.34
C MET A 95 -13.52 6.05 19.74
N MET A 96 -13.90 4.78 19.89
CA MET A 96 -13.13 3.66 19.33
C MET A 96 -13.26 3.59 17.80
N ASP A 97 -14.39 3.99 17.22
CA ASP A 97 -14.55 4.12 15.76
C ASP A 97 -13.73 5.29 15.23
N ALA A 98 -13.73 6.42 15.94
CA ALA A 98 -12.86 7.54 15.64
C ALA A 98 -11.37 7.10 15.60
N VAL A 99 -10.92 6.41 16.65
CA VAL A 99 -9.53 5.93 16.74
C VAL A 99 -9.22 4.96 15.61
N ALA A 100 -10.11 4.03 15.29
CA ALA A 100 -9.93 3.13 14.16
C ALA A 100 -9.81 3.87 12.82
N GLY A 101 -10.66 4.87 12.57
CA GLY A 101 -10.62 5.73 11.39
C GLY A 101 -9.30 6.53 11.29
N TRP A 102 -8.82 7.07 12.41
CA TRP A 102 -7.52 7.73 12.45
C TRP A 102 -6.35 6.78 12.19
N ILE A 103 -6.37 5.56 12.74
CA ILE A 103 -5.36 4.54 12.46
C ILE A 103 -5.28 4.25 10.96
N GLY A 104 -6.42 4.03 10.32
CA GLY A 104 -6.48 3.80 8.87
C GLY A 104 -5.94 4.94 8.03
N SER A 105 -6.34 6.17 8.38
CA SER A 105 -5.84 7.40 7.75
C SER A 105 -4.33 7.54 7.91
N LEU A 106 -3.81 7.31 9.12
CA LEU A 106 -2.38 7.40 9.44
C LEU A 106 -1.56 6.35 8.69
N LEU A 107 -2.03 5.10 8.63
CA LEU A 107 -1.42 4.03 7.84
C LEU A 107 -1.24 4.43 6.37
N THR A 108 -2.28 5.03 5.80
CA THR A 108 -2.25 5.50 4.41
C THR A 108 -1.29 6.68 4.23
N ILE A 109 -1.26 7.62 5.17
CA ILE A 109 -0.31 8.74 5.17
C ILE A 109 1.13 8.23 5.24
N MET A 110 1.44 7.29 6.13
CA MET A 110 2.76 6.67 6.23
C MET A 110 3.16 5.99 4.92
N PHE A 111 2.25 5.26 4.30
CA PHE A 111 2.46 4.65 2.99
C PHE A 111 2.74 5.69 1.89
N ILE A 112 1.99 6.79 1.86
CA ILE A 112 2.19 7.90 0.91
C ILE A 112 3.57 8.53 1.11
N LEU A 113 3.97 8.80 2.36
CA LEU A 113 5.28 9.36 2.68
C LEU A 113 6.41 8.41 2.26
N ALA A 114 6.30 7.13 2.57
CA ALA A 114 7.24 6.10 2.15
C ALA A 114 7.31 5.96 0.62
N SER A 115 6.21 6.30 -0.08
CA SER A 115 6.09 6.24 -1.53
C SER A 115 6.55 7.48 -2.27
N LYS A 116 6.93 8.56 -1.58
CA LYS A 116 7.43 9.79 -2.21
C LYS A 116 8.68 9.52 -3.06
N PRO A 117 8.87 10.23 -4.18
CA PRO A 117 10.09 10.14 -4.96
C PRO A 117 11.30 10.51 -4.10
N VAL A 118 12.36 9.70 -4.17
CA VAL A 118 13.64 9.88 -3.47
C VAL A 118 14.77 9.82 -4.49
N GLY A 119 15.88 10.49 -4.20
CA GLY A 119 17.05 10.60 -5.09
C GLY A 119 17.08 11.84 -5.99
N GLU A 120 18.06 11.86 -6.90
CA GLU A 120 18.37 12.93 -7.84
C GLU A 120 17.58 12.85 -9.16
N SER A 121 18.09 13.44 -10.25
CA SER A 121 17.36 13.60 -11.52
C SER A 121 17.05 12.27 -12.21
N LEU A 122 17.98 11.30 -12.20
CA LEU A 122 17.81 10.00 -12.86
C LEU A 122 16.77 9.13 -12.15
N SER A 123 16.91 8.94 -10.84
CA SER A 123 15.94 8.21 -10.02
C SER A 123 14.55 8.84 -10.07
N ARG A 124 14.45 10.19 -10.07
CA ARG A 124 13.17 10.90 -10.24
C ARG A 124 12.56 10.70 -11.63
N SER A 125 13.35 10.78 -12.70
CA SER A 125 12.86 10.59 -14.07
C SER A 125 12.32 9.18 -14.28
N ARG A 126 13.06 8.18 -13.79
CA ARG A 126 12.61 6.77 -13.80
C ARG A 126 11.33 6.60 -13.00
N ARG A 127 11.25 7.21 -11.81
CA ARG A 127 10.04 7.19 -10.97
C ARG A 127 8.84 7.80 -11.68
N SER A 128 9.01 8.91 -12.40
CA SER A 128 7.95 9.50 -13.21
C SER A 128 7.44 8.51 -14.27
N GLY A 129 8.33 7.71 -14.86
CA GLY A 129 7.95 6.63 -15.78
C GLY A 129 7.12 5.53 -15.09
N TYR A 130 7.52 5.11 -13.89
CA TYR A 130 6.72 4.16 -13.09
C TYR A 130 5.35 4.71 -12.71
N GLU A 131 5.27 5.98 -12.30
CA GLU A 131 4.00 6.61 -11.95
C GLU A 131 3.07 6.68 -13.14
N MET A 132 3.60 7.01 -14.33
CA MET A 132 2.83 7.00 -15.57
C MET A 132 2.32 5.59 -15.92
N ALA A 133 3.19 4.58 -15.83
CA ALA A 133 2.80 3.19 -16.10
C ALA A 133 1.76 2.68 -15.08
N PHE A 134 1.90 3.07 -13.81
CA PHE A 134 0.94 2.75 -12.75
C PHE A 134 -0.42 3.39 -13.00
N HIS A 135 -0.44 4.69 -13.31
CA HIS A 135 -1.68 5.39 -13.64
C HIS A 135 -2.35 4.80 -14.88
N GLN A 136 -1.58 4.47 -15.91
CA GLN A 136 -2.10 3.83 -17.10
C GLN A 136 -2.64 2.41 -16.80
N ALA A 137 -1.97 1.64 -15.94
CA ALA A 137 -2.49 0.35 -15.50
C ALA A 137 -3.83 0.52 -14.78
N LEU A 138 -3.94 1.46 -13.84
CA LEU A 138 -5.18 1.69 -13.10
C LEU A 138 -6.27 2.43 -13.89
N SER A 139 -5.95 3.00 -15.06
CA SER A 139 -6.98 3.57 -15.95
C SER A 139 -7.88 2.50 -16.59
N LYS A 140 -7.46 1.23 -16.59
CA LYS A 140 -8.20 0.12 -17.21
C LYS A 140 -9.10 -0.58 -16.21
N GLY A 141 -10.41 -0.61 -16.47
CA GLY A 141 -11.39 -1.32 -15.64
C GLY A 141 -11.06 -2.81 -15.43
N THR A 142 -10.44 -3.46 -16.41
CA THR A 142 -9.99 -4.86 -16.29
C THR A 142 -8.99 -5.08 -15.15
N ASN A 143 -8.11 -4.11 -14.91
CA ASN A 143 -7.09 -4.21 -13.85
C ASN A 143 -7.73 -4.03 -12.46
N TRP A 144 -8.78 -3.21 -12.35
CA TRP A 144 -9.59 -3.13 -11.14
C TRP A 144 -10.33 -4.42 -10.85
N LEU A 145 -10.95 -5.02 -11.88
CA LEU A 145 -11.60 -6.31 -11.73
C LEU A 145 -10.61 -7.39 -11.26
N MET A 146 -9.41 -7.40 -11.84
CA MET A 146 -8.35 -8.31 -11.41
C MET A 146 -7.92 -8.06 -9.96
N LEU A 147 -7.73 -6.82 -9.53
CA LEU A 147 -7.44 -6.46 -8.14
C LEU A 147 -8.56 -6.94 -7.20
N ALA A 148 -9.83 -6.68 -7.56
CA ALA A 148 -10.99 -7.09 -6.76
C ALA A 148 -11.13 -8.62 -6.66
N VAL A 149 -11.05 -9.34 -7.79
CA VAL A 149 -11.09 -10.81 -7.83
C VAL A 149 -9.94 -11.40 -7.04
N SER A 150 -8.74 -10.82 -7.15
CA SER A 150 -7.58 -11.33 -6.43
C SER A 150 -7.64 -11.08 -4.92
N GLY A 151 -8.19 -9.94 -4.50
CA GLY A 151 -8.52 -9.69 -3.09
C GLY A 151 -9.54 -10.70 -2.58
N ALA A 152 -10.63 -10.93 -3.32
CA ALA A 152 -11.65 -11.91 -2.96
C ALA A 152 -11.08 -13.34 -2.86
N LEU A 153 -10.28 -13.76 -3.84
CA LEU A 153 -9.58 -15.06 -3.81
C LEU A 153 -8.60 -15.16 -2.63
N GLY A 154 -7.87 -14.09 -2.34
CA GLY A 154 -7.01 -14.02 -1.15
C GLY A 154 -7.79 -14.25 0.14
N ALA A 155 -8.98 -13.66 0.27
CA ALA A 155 -9.89 -13.89 1.40
C ALA A 155 -10.29 -15.37 1.49
N VAL A 156 -10.73 -15.94 0.36
CA VAL A 156 -11.20 -17.34 0.24
C VAL A 156 -10.09 -18.33 0.57
N VAL A 157 -8.83 -18.03 0.23
CA VAL A 157 -7.69 -18.91 0.52
C VAL A 157 -7.22 -18.75 1.97
N MET A 158 -7.13 -17.52 2.48
CA MET A 158 -6.59 -17.29 3.82
C MET A 158 -7.57 -17.66 4.93
N MET A 159 -8.89 -17.63 4.71
CA MET A 159 -9.86 -18.08 5.71
C MET A 159 -9.62 -19.56 6.11
N PRO A 160 -9.58 -20.56 5.18
CA PRO A 160 -9.26 -21.94 5.52
C PRO A 160 -7.85 -22.13 6.08
N VAL A 161 -6.84 -21.47 5.52
CA VAL A 161 -5.45 -21.55 6.03
C VAL A 161 -5.40 -21.09 7.48
N PHE A 162 -6.06 -19.98 7.78
CA PHE A 162 -6.14 -19.50 9.14
C PHE A 162 -6.91 -20.47 10.02
N ILE A 163 -8.09 -20.96 9.64
CA ILE A 163 -8.84 -21.95 10.44
C ILE A 163 -7.97 -23.17 10.77
N LEU A 164 -7.16 -23.66 9.82
CA LEU A 164 -6.25 -24.79 10.03
C LEU A 164 -5.11 -24.46 11.00
N VAL A 165 -4.52 -23.27 10.88
CA VAL A 165 -3.44 -22.79 11.77
C VAL A 165 -4.00 -22.45 13.15
N SER A 166 -5.17 -21.82 13.19
CA SER A 166 -5.80 -21.24 14.36
C SER A 166 -6.67 -22.21 15.13
N GLY A 167 -6.96 -23.40 14.59
CA GLY A 167 -7.46 -24.53 15.38
C GLY A 167 -6.51 -24.94 16.52
N THR A 168 -5.31 -24.35 16.57
CA THR A 168 -4.36 -24.46 17.68
C THR A 168 -4.49 -23.35 18.73
N PHE A 169 -5.27 -22.28 18.47
CA PHE A 169 -5.50 -21.16 19.39
C PHE A 169 -6.90 -21.26 20.02
N SER A 170 -7.06 -20.63 21.19
CA SER A 170 -8.30 -20.70 21.97
C SER A 170 -9.48 -19.93 21.35
N ASP A 171 -9.23 -18.87 20.58
CA ASP A 171 -10.27 -18.00 20.00
C ASP A 171 -9.95 -17.61 18.54
N PRO A 172 -10.23 -18.48 17.56
CA PRO A 172 -10.00 -18.17 16.15
C PRO A 172 -11.01 -17.13 15.63
N ASN A 173 -10.53 -16.01 15.09
CA ASN A 173 -11.38 -15.01 14.42
C ASN A 173 -11.29 -15.16 12.88
N PRO A 174 -12.24 -15.85 12.23
CA PRO A 174 -12.19 -16.08 10.77
C PRO A 174 -12.35 -14.80 9.96
N TYR A 175 -12.97 -13.75 10.53
CA TYR A 175 -13.09 -12.47 9.84
C TYR A 175 -11.72 -11.80 9.68
N GLN A 176 -10.92 -11.76 10.75
CA GLN A 176 -9.57 -11.21 10.71
C GLN A 176 -8.71 -11.91 9.66
N ALA A 177 -8.82 -13.24 9.57
CA ALA A 177 -8.18 -14.04 8.54
C ALA A 177 -8.59 -13.64 7.13
N GLY A 178 -9.90 -13.46 6.91
CA GLY A 178 -10.45 -12.99 5.65
C GLY A 178 -9.90 -11.64 5.25
N MET A 179 -9.83 -10.68 6.19
CA MET A 179 -9.30 -9.34 5.92
C MET A 179 -7.80 -9.34 5.60
N ILE A 180 -7.01 -10.11 6.35
CA ILE A 180 -5.59 -10.33 6.04
C ILE A 180 -5.47 -10.96 4.65
N GLY A 181 -6.33 -11.93 4.33
CA GLY A 181 -6.42 -12.56 3.01
C GLY A 181 -6.71 -11.59 1.88
N ILE A 182 -7.66 -10.69 2.07
CA ILE A 182 -7.97 -9.63 1.11
C ILE A 182 -6.74 -8.77 0.87
N GLY A 183 -6.08 -8.30 1.94
CA GLY A 183 -4.88 -7.48 1.84
C GLY A 183 -3.73 -8.19 1.11
N VAL A 184 -3.45 -9.43 1.48
CA VAL A 184 -2.37 -10.25 0.89
C VAL A 184 -2.66 -10.59 -0.57
N GLY A 185 -3.87 -11.06 -0.87
CA GLY A 185 -4.29 -11.41 -2.24
C GLY A 185 -4.32 -10.21 -3.17
N ALA A 186 -4.90 -9.09 -2.69
CA ALA A 186 -4.89 -7.82 -3.42
C ALA A 186 -3.46 -7.33 -3.66
N GLY A 187 -2.60 -7.34 -2.65
CA GLY A 187 -1.20 -6.93 -2.77
C GLY A 187 -0.44 -7.77 -3.81
N LEU A 188 -0.41 -9.09 -3.61
CA LEU A 188 0.33 -10.05 -4.45
C LEU A 188 -0.08 -9.95 -5.92
N ALA A 189 -1.36 -10.10 -6.21
CA ALA A 189 -1.83 -10.21 -7.58
C ALA A 189 -1.85 -8.87 -8.31
N SER A 190 -2.26 -7.79 -7.63
CA SER A 190 -2.31 -6.47 -8.27
C SER A 190 -0.94 -5.99 -8.61
N GLY A 191 0.01 -6.29 -7.73
CA GLY A 191 1.36 -6.00 -8.08
C GLY A 191 1.88 -6.91 -9.22
N ALA A 192 1.61 -8.23 -9.20
CA ALA A 192 2.12 -9.13 -10.23
C ALA A 192 1.56 -8.74 -11.60
N GLY A 193 0.28 -8.38 -11.66
CA GLY A 193 -0.36 -7.86 -12.85
C GLY A 193 0.11 -6.47 -13.24
N LEU A 194 0.41 -5.59 -12.27
CA LEU A 194 1.07 -4.31 -12.56
C LEU A 194 2.44 -4.54 -13.21
N LEU A 195 3.25 -5.44 -12.67
CA LEU A 195 4.53 -5.81 -13.30
C LEU A 195 4.36 -6.37 -14.70
N ALA A 196 3.39 -7.25 -14.91
CA ALA A 196 3.11 -7.82 -16.21
C ALA A 196 2.70 -6.72 -17.21
N ALA A 197 1.82 -5.81 -16.79
CA ALA A 197 1.39 -4.67 -17.60
C ALA A 197 2.57 -3.74 -17.93
N MET A 198 3.42 -3.44 -16.95
CA MET A 198 4.62 -2.62 -17.14
C MET A 198 5.61 -3.27 -18.10
N ARG A 199 5.88 -4.58 -17.95
CA ARG A 199 6.76 -5.31 -18.88
C ARG A 199 6.21 -5.32 -20.29
N HIS A 200 4.91 -5.56 -20.45
CA HIS A 200 4.27 -5.52 -21.76
C HIS A 200 4.41 -4.14 -22.43
N GLN A 201 4.22 -3.05 -21.67
CA GLN A 201 4.39 -1.69 -22.18
C GLN A 201 5.83 -1.40 -22.60
N VAL A 202 6.82 -1.83 -21.80
CA VAL A 202 8.24 -1.66 -22.12
C VAL A 202 8.61 -2.40 -23.41
N VAL A 203 8.09 -3.62 -23.61
CA VAL A 203 8.34 -4.43 -24.81
C VAL A 203 7.63 -3.87 -26.05
N SER A 204 6.47 -3.25 -25.89
CA SER A 204 5.68 -2.71 -27.00
C SER A 204 5.99 -1.26 -27.37
N SER A 205 6.85 -0.58 -26.61
CA SER A 205 7.28 0.78 -26.93
C SER A 205 8.26 0.77 -28.11
N PRO A 206 7.94 1.40 -29.26
CA PRO A 206 8.85 1.50 -30.40
C PRO A 206 10.04 2.45 -30.14
N ASP A 207 10.04 3.15 -29.01
CA ASP A 207 11.08 4.09 -28.61
C ASP A 207 12.17 3.37 -27.80
N ASP A 208 13.29 3.04 -28.45
CA ASP A 208 14.42 2.30 -27.86
C ASP A 208 14.99 2.96 -26.61
N ARG A 209 14.86 4.28 -26.47
CA ARG A 209 15.31 5.00 -25.28
C ARG A 209 14.54 4.57 -24.02
N PHE A 210 13.26 4.26 -24.17
CA PHE A 210 12.41 3.81 -23.06
C PHE A 210 12.68 2.34 -22.69
N SER A 211 13.00 1.52 -23.70
CA SER A 211 13.35 0.10 -23.50
C SER A 211 14.68 -0.03 -22.75
N VAL A 212 15.68 0.79 -23.06
CA VAL A 212 16.99 0.78 -22.36
C VAL A 212 16.86 1.28 -20.91
N LEU A 213 16.06 2.33 -20.65
CA LEU A 213 15.83 2.84 -19.29
C LEU A 213 15.09 1.84 -18.38
N MET A 214 14.21 1.02 -18.96
CA MET A 214 13.35 0.09 -18.22
C MET A 214 13.81 -1.38 -18.24
N SER A 215 14.71 -1.76 -19.15
CA SER A 215 15.24 -3.14 -19.28
C SER A 215 16.24 -3.53 -18.19
N GLY A 216 16.75 -2.57 -17.41
CA GLY A 216 17.50 -2.86 -16.19
C GLY A 216 16.65 -3.69 -15.22
N THR A 217 17.16 -4.86 -14.83
CA THR A 217 16.55 -6.01 -14.11
C THR A 217 15.85 -5.73 -12.76
N MET A 218 15.56 -4.48 -12.42
CA MET A 218 14.96 -4.06 -11.17
C MET A 218 13.43 -4.17 -10.98
N PRO A 219 12.55 -4.37 -12.00
CA PRO A 219 11.14 -4.44 -11.70
C PRO A 219 10.78 -5.67 -10.86
N VAL A 220 11.62 -6.71 -10.82
CA VAL A 220 11.33 -7.90 -10.01
C VAL A 220 11.82 -7.74 -8.59
N SER A 221 13.03 -7.25 -8.32
CA SER A 221 13.54 -7.16 -6.94
C SER A 221 12.90 -6.02 -6.14
N GLU A 222 12.61 -4.87 -6.75
CA GLU A 222 11.86 -3.77 -6.11
C GLU A 222 10.45 -4.19 -5.76
N PHE A 223 9.86 -4.97 -6.66
CA PHE A 223 8.51 -5.45 -6.53
C PHE A 223 8.38 -6.63 -5.57
N LEU A 224 9.29 -7.60 -5.68
CA LEU A 224 9.43 -8.66 -4.69
C LEU A 224 9.70 -8.03 -3.33
N SER A 225 10.53 -6.99 -3.19
CA SER A 225 10.65 -6.34 -1.88
C SER A 225 9.36 -5.63 -1.44
N LEU A 226 8.60 -5.01 -2.35
CA LEU A 226 7.28 -4.45 -2.06
C LEU A 226 6.21 -5.47 -1.68
N ILE A 227 6.37 -6.73 -2.11
CA ILE A 227 5.37 -7.80 -1.95
C ILE A 227 5.82 -8.85 -0.95
N PHE A 228 6.98 -9.46 -1.19
CA PHE A 228 7.58 -10.46 -0.31
C PHE A 228 7.98 -9.87 1.03
N VAL A 229 8.42 -8.61 1.18
CA VAL A 229 8.70 -8.11 2.53
C VAL A 229 7.42 -8.05 3.36
N PRO A 230 6.32 -7.41 2.93
CA PRO A 230 5.09 -7.43 3.71
C PRO A 230 4.47 -8.83 3.82
N VAL A 231 4.55 -9.68 2.79
CA VAL A 231 4.05 -11.07 2.87
C VAL A 231 4.89 -11.91 3.82
N ILE A 232 6.22 -11.84 3.76
CA ILE A 232 7.12 -12.51 4.70
C ILE A 232 6.93 -11.92 6.10
N VAL A 233 6.78 -10.61 6.26
CA VAL A 233 6.52 -9.98 7.56
C VAL A 233 5.17 -10.45 8.11
N CYS A 234 4.11 -10.48 7.30
CA CYS A 234 2.82 -11.04 7.67
C CYS A 234 2.92 -12.53 8.02
N LEU A 235 3.60 -13.33 7.20
CA LEU A 235 3.80 -14.76 7.44
C LEU A 235 4.66 -15.00 8.68
N LEU A 236 5.70 -14.19 8.90
CA LEU A 236 6.53 -14.25 10.10
C LEU A 236 5.74 -13.82 11.33
N ILE A 237 4.80 -12.88 11.23
CA ILE A 237 3.96 -12.46 12.35
C ILE A 237 2.81 -13.44 12.61
N LEU A 238 2.35 -14.15 11.59
CA LEU A 238 1.41 -15.27 11.73
C LEU A 238 2.11 -16.55 12.23
N ALA A 239 3.38 -16.78 11.86
CA ALA A 239 4.14 -17.99 12.17
C ALA A 239 5.01 -17.87 13.42
N ILE A 240 5.44 -16.66 13.79
CA ILE A 240 5.89 -16.34 15.15
C ILE A 240 4.59 -16.13 15.89
N PRO A 241 4.06 -17.12 16.63
CA PRO A 241 2.93 -16.85 17.51
C PRO A 241 3.37 -15.64 18.32
N ILE A 242 2.64 -14.52 18.24
CA ILE A 242 1.93 -13.79 19.31
C ILE A 242 2.57 -13.85 20.74
N ILE A 243 3.77 -14.38 20.89
CA ILE A 243 4.43 -14.79 22.13
C ILE A 243 5.11 -13.58 22.76
N PRO A 244 5.73 -12.62 22.06
CA PRO A 244 6.15 -11.40 22.75
C PRO A 244 4.98 -10.42 22.99
N PHE A 245 4.00 -10.32 22.09
CA PHE A 245 2.95 -9.30 22.24
C PHE A 245 1.87 -9.70 23.26
N VAL A 246 1.41 -10.96 23.29
CA VAL A 246 0.53 -11.43 24.39
C VAL A 246 1.27 -11.50 25.72
N LEU A 247 2.58 -11.83 25.73
CA LEU A 247 3.37 -11.72 26.98
C LEU A 247 3.61 -10.26 27.39
N MET A 248 3.70 -9.31 26.46
CA MET A 248 3.87 -7.89 26.75
C MET A 248 2.55 -7.20 27.14
N THR A 249 1.41 -7.57 26.55
CA THR A 249 0.07 -7.11 26.97
C THR A 249 -0.29 -7.65 28.36
N SER A 250 0.21 -8.83 28.72
CA SER A 250 0.11 -9.36 30.09
C SER A 250 0.97 -8.58 31.10
N TYR A 251 2.02 -7.90 30.65
CA TYR A 251 2.97 -7.19 31.52
C TYR A 251 2.69 -5.69 31.69
N ILE A 252 1.82 -5.09 30.87
CA ILE A 252 1.49 -3.67 30.93
C ILE A 252 -0.01 -3.52 31.14
N GLY A 253 -0.44 -3.30 32.38
CA GLY A 253 -1.85 -3.14 32.77
C GLY A 253 -2.62 -1.98 32.08
N VAL A 254 -1.99 -1.26 31.16
CA VAL A 254 -2.63 -0.28 30.27
C VAL A 254 -3.37 -0.99 29.11
N LEU A 255 -2.89 -2.15 28.67
CA LEU A 255 -3.48 -2.87 27.53
C LEU A 255 -4.72 -3.68 27.90
N SER A 256 -4.93 -4.00 29.18
CA SER A 256 -6.19 -4.59 29.65
C SER A 256 -7.38 -3.64 29.54
N ALA A 257 -7.13 -2.33 29.39
CA ALA A 257 -8.16 -1.33 29.14
C ALA A 257 -8.51 -1.18 27.65
N VAL A 258 -7.74 -1.80 26.74
CA VAL A 258 -8.01 -1.73 25.30
C VAL A 258 -9.05 -2.79 24.93
N PRO A 259 -10.16 -2.40 24.28
CA PRO A 259 -11.14 -3.34 23.77
C PRO A 259 -10.54 -4.40 22.83
N ARG A 260 -11.02 -5.64 22.90
CA ARG A 260 -10.45 -6.76 22.13
C ARG A 260 -10.52 -6.55 20.62
N ASP A 261 -11.56 -5.88 20.13
CA ASP A 261 -11.75 -5.47 18.73
C ASP A 261 -10.70 -4.46 18.24
N MET A 262 -10.05 -3.71 19.14
CA MET A 262 -8.99 -2.76 18.79
C MET A 262 -7.60 -3.39 18.68
N ILE A 263 -7.39 -4.59 19.23
CA ILE A 263 -6.07 -5.27 19.19
C ILE A 263 -5.64 -5.49 17.74
N THR A 264 -6.53 -6.00 16.89
CA THR A 264 -6.26 -6.20 15.46
C THR A 264 -5.88 -4.90 14.75
N ASN A 265 -6.55 -3.79 15.06
CA ASN A 265 -6.25 -2.50 14.45
C ASN A 265 -4.86 -1.97 14.87
N ILE A 266 -4.47 -2.21 16.13
CA ILE A 266 -3.14 -1.87 16.65
C ILE A 266 -2.07 -2.74 15.97
N ASP A 267 -2.31 -4.04 15.82
CA ASP A 267 -1.40 -4.94 15.11
C ASP A 267 -1.20 -4.48 13.65
N LEU A 268 -2.29 -4.13 12.96
CA LEU A 268 -2.26 -3.59 11.61
C LEU A 268 -1.51 -2.25 11.53
N LEU A 269 -1.65 -1.39 12.55
CA LEU A 269 -0.88 -0.15 12.65
C LEU A 269 0.62 -0.43 12.70
N TYR A 270 1.07 -1.31 13.59
CA TYR A 270 2.48 -1.67 13.71
C TYR A 270 3.02 -2.31 12.44
N LEU A 271 2.28 -3.25 11.87
CA LEU A 271 2.59 -3.92 10.60
C LEU A 271 2.75 -2.91 9.46
N GLY A 272 1.79 -2.01 9.30
CA GLY A 272 1.82 -1.01 8.24
C GLY A 272 2.92 0.03 8.45
N MET A 273 3.25 0.38 9.70
CA MET A 273 4.39 1.25 10.04
C MET A 273 5.71 0.59 9.66
N ILE A 274 5.95 -0.65 10.08
CA ILE A 274 7.18 -1.42 9.74
C ILE A 274 7.29 -1.56 8.22
N SER A 275 6.19 -1.92 7.54
CA SER A 275 6.15 -2.06 6.08
C SER A 275 6.49 -0.75 5.37
N SER A 276 5.93 0.37 5.85
CA SER A 276 6.21 1.71 5.29
C SER A 276 7.67 2.12 5.51
N LEU A 277 8.26 1.82 6.66
CA LEU A 277 9.67 2.10 6.96
C LEU A 277 10.60 1.26 6.08
N CYS A 278 10.32 -0.04 5.94
CA CYS A 278 11.05 -0.93 5.05
C CYS A 278 10.97 -0.46 3.59
N LEU A 279 9.79 -0.03 3.13
CA LEU A 279 9.59 0.56 1.81
C LEU A 279 10.40 1.84 1.61
N TYR A 280 10.37 2.73 2.60
CA TYR A 280 11.14 3.97 2.55
C TYR A 280 12.65 3.70 2.43
N TRP A 281 13.19 2.83 3.28
CA TRP A 281 14.61 2.48 3.26
C TRP A 281 15.05 1.73 2.02
N SER A 282 14.24 0.78 1.52
CA SER A 282 14.56 0.07 0.29
C SER A 282 14.65 1.04 -0.87
N ARG A 283 13.70 1.97 -0.99
CA ARG A 283 13.68 3.00 -2.03
C ARG A 283 14.84 3.95 -1.94
N GLN A 284 15.21 4.40 -0.74
CA GLN A 284 16.41 5.25 -0.55
C GLN A 284 17.68 4.54 -1.03
N ARG A 285 17.85 3.26 -0.67
CA ARG A 285 19.01 2.47 -1.11
C ARG A 285 19.04 2.26 -2.61
N ILE A 286 17.87 2.01 -3.22
CA ILE A 286 17.72 1.83 -4.66
C ILE A 286 18.04 3.13 -5.40
N ALA A 287 17.45 4.25 -4.98
CA ALA A 287 17.72 5.57 -5.56
C ALA A 287 19.20 5.92 -5.48
N ALA A 288 19.84 5.71 -4.32
CA ALA A 288 21.28 5.94 -4.16
C ALA A 288 22.16 5.03 -5.04
N ARG A 289 21.68 3.86 -5.50
CA ARG A 289 22.40 3.03 -6.48
C ARG A 289 22.22 3.56 -7.90
N TYR A 290 21.02 4.02 -8.26
CA TYR A 290 20.76 4.62 -9.56
C TYR A 290 21.46 5.95 -9.73
N ASP A 291 21.45 6.80 -8.72
CA ASP A 291 22.11 8.09 -8.79
C ASP A 291 23.63 7.90 -8.93
N ARG A 292 24.18 6.74 -8.50
CA ARG A 292 25.58 6.33 -8.74
C ARG A 292 25.80 5.56 -10.04
N SER A 293 24.78 5.25 -10.84
CA SER A 293 24.94 4.40 -12.03
C SER A 293 25.72 5.07 -13.17
N HIS A 294 26.01 6.37 -13.06
CA HIS A 294 26.91 7.09 -13.95
C HIS A 294 28.39 6.97 -13.52
N MET A 295 28.64 6.48 -12.31
CA MET A 295 29.97 6.23 -11.76
C MET A 295 30.29 4.74 -11.69
N ASP A 296 29.31 3.93 -11.26
CA ASP A 296 29.50 2.50 -10.99
C ASP A 296 28.58 1.65 -11.87
N CYS A 297 29.10 0.53 -12.38
CA CYS A 297 28.30 -0.46 -13.09
C CYS A 297 27.24 -1.05 -12.15
N ILE A 298 25.98 -0.95 -12.55
CA ILE A 298 24.83 -1.37 -11.71
C ILE A 298 24.81 -2.86 -11.35
N ARG A 299 25.50 -3.70 -12.13
CA ARG A 299 25.53 -5.15 -11.93
C ARG A 299 26.66 -5.60 -11.00
N CYS A 300 27.89 -5.14 -11.25
CA CYS A 300 29.07 -5.60 -10.51
C CYS A 300 29.71 -4.53 -9.59
N GLY A 301 29.30 -3.27 -9.68
CA GLY A 301 29.87 -2.17 -8.89
C GLY A 301 31.21 -1.62 -9.39
N HIS A 302 31.71 -2.05 -10.56
CA HIS A 302 32.96 -1.55 -11.14
C HIS A 302 32.83 -0.09 -11.57
N ASP A 303 33.84 0.74 -11.32
CA ASP A 303 33.89 2.14 -11.75
C ASP A 303 33.94 2.24 -13.28
N ILE A 304 32.95 2.88 -13.87
CA ILE A 304 32.79 3.02 -15.32
C ILE A 304 33.09 4.44 -15.83
N ARG A 305 33.56 5.35 -14.97
CA ARG A 305 33.82 6.76 -15.34
C ARG A 305 34.85 6.93 -16.46
N HIS A 306 35.73 5.95 -16.65
CA HIS A 306 36.78 5.95 -17.66
C HIS A 306 36.49 5.06 -18.87
N VAL A 307 35.32 4.44 -18.92
CA VAL A 307 34.94 3.58 -20.04
C VAL A 307 34.57 4.46 -21.22
N ARG A 308 35.20 4.20 -22.37
CA ARG A 308 34.92 4.92 -23.61
C ARG A 308 33.48 4.63 -24.06
N LEU A 309 32.73 5.68 -24.31
CA LEU A 309 31.37 5.59 -24.83
C LEU A 309 31.40 5.62 -26.36
N GLU A 310 30.56 4.81 -26.98
CA GLU A 310 30.21 4.87 -28.39
C GLU A 310 28.75 5.30 -28.50
N HIS A 311 28.50 6.50 -29.04
CA HIS A 311 27.13 7.06 -29.15
C HIS A 311 26.38 7.20 -27.81
N GLY A 312 27.10 7.45 -26.72
CA GLY A 312 26.53 7.57 -25.36
C GLY A 312 26.26 6.23 -24.67
N GLU A 313 26.58 5.11 -25.33
CA GLU A 313 26.49 3.77 -24.78
C GLU A 313 27.88 3.21 -24.47
N GLY A 314 28.01 2.52 -23.34
CA GLY A 314 29.22 1.82 -22.93
C GLY A 314 28.90 0.42 -22.44
N ARG A 315 29.92 -0.44 -22.38
CA ARG A 315 29.83 -1.75 -21.72
C ARG A 315 30.82 -1.82 -20.58
N CYS A 316 30.37 -2.29 -19.42
CA CYS A 316 31.24 -2.49 -18.28
C CYS A 316 32.35 -3.50 -18.65
N PRO A 317 33.64 -3.15 -18.49
CA PRO A 317 34.75 -4.01 -18.89
C PRO A 317 34.80 -5.32 -18.08
N GLU A 318 34.30 -5.30 -16.84
CA GLU A 318 34.31 -6.48 -15.96
C GLU A 318 33.20 -7.49 -16.28
N CYS A 319 31.96 -7.02 -16.47
CA CYS A 319 30.78 -7.90 -16.56
C CYS A 319 30.02 -7.82 -17.89
N GLY A 320 30.48 -6.99 -18.82
CA GLY A 320 29.88 -6.81 -20.15
C GLY A 320 28.50 -6.15 -20.16
N THR A 321 27.99 -5.72 -19.01
CA THR A 321 26.67 -5.08 -18.90
C THR A 321 26.69 -3.72 -19.57
N SER A 322 25.76 -3.50 -20.50
CA SER A 322 25.59 -2.21 -21.18
C SER A 322 25.07 -1.14 -20.21
N PHE A 323 25.52 0.09 -20.38
CA PHE A 323 25.04 1.27 -19.66
C PHE A 323 24.99 2.48 -20.60
N VAL A 324 24.21 3.49 -20.22
CA VAL A 324 24.07 4.76 -20.95
C VAL A 324 24.47 5.89 -20.02
N GLN A 325 25.32 6.81 -20.50
CA GLN A 325 25.70 7.98 -19.73
C GLN A 325 24.93 9.21 -20.25
N PRO A 326 24.08 9.86 -19.43
CA PRO A 326 23.35 11.03 -19.86
C PRO A 326 24.32 12.20 -20.05
N GLY A 327 24.41 12.75 -21.27
CA GLY A 327 25.11 14.02 -21.53
C GLY A 327 26.47 13.95 -22.21
N SER A 328 26.84 12.80 -22.81
CA SER A 328 27.94 12.72 -23.78
C SER A 328 27.49 13.13 -25.19
#